data_AF-A0A934G6K8-F1
#
_entry.id   AF-A0A934G6K8-F1
#
_cell.length_a   1.000
_cell.length_b   1.000
_cell.length_c   1.000
_cell.angle_alpha   90.00
_cell.angle_beta   90.00
_cell.angle_gamma   90.00
#
_symmetry.space_group_name_H-M   'P 1'
#
loop_
_entity.id
_entity.type
_entity.pdbx_description
1 polymer ?
#
loop_
_entity_poly.entity_id
_entity_poly.type
_entity_poly.pdbx_seq_one_letter_code
_entity_poly.pdbx_strand_id
1 'polypeptide(L)'
;MSRSASILTAAIVALSLSPLLSASAYAQCANADVCTPAVCRQLQARVHPTCDVQRSCAAINANNKVELRRRLTINQNCLAARQNVSECFSNSDPGHDQAIIAVQNAIDACQAKLDQ
;
A
#
# COMPACT_ATOMS: atom_id res chain seq x y z
N MET A 1 13.30 -60.82 -11.34
CA MET A 1 12.47 -60.32 -10.22
C MET A 1 13.41 -59.70 -9.20
N SER A 2 13.42 -58.37 -9.07
CA SER A 2 14.17 -57.70 -8.00
C SER A 2 13.32 -56.55 -7.48
N ARG A 3 12.94 -56.64 -6.20
CA ARG A 3 12.24 -55.61 -5.44
C ARG A 3 13.30 -54.84 -4.66
N SER A 4 13.24 -53.52 -4.68
CA SER A 4 13.84 -52.69 -3.63
C SER A 4 13.07 -51.39 -3.56
N ALA A 5 12.39 -51.20 -2.43
CA ALA A 5 11.74 -49.98 -2.02
C ALA A 5 12.78 -49.04 -1.41
N SER A 6 12.58 -47.72 -1.56
CA SER A 6 13.16 -46.74 -0.66
C SER A 6 12.21 -45.54 -0.57
N ILE A 7 11.63 -45.40 0.60
CA ILE A 7 10.82 -44.28 1.07
C ILE A 7 11.78 -43.13 1.35
N LEU A 8 11.49 -41.93 0.81
CA LEU A 8 12.13 -40.70 1.24
C LEU A 8 11.06 -39.65 1.55
N THR A 9 11.05 -39.32 2.83
CA THR A 9 10.17 -38.45 3.57
C THR A 9 10.22 -37.02 3.03
N ALA A 10 9.11 -36.51 2.52
CA ALA A 10 8.97 -35.08 2.24
C ALA A 10 8.59 -34.35 3.54
N ALA A 11 9.59 -33.98 4.32
CA ALA A 11 9.47 -32.85 5.23
C ALA A 11 9.70 -31.59 4.41
N ILE A 12 8.82 -30.58 4.45
CA ILE A 12 9.18 -29.17 4.22
C ILE A 12 8.06 -28.25 4.77
N VAL A 13 8.43 -27.58 5.85
CA VAL A 13 8.25 -26.15 6.16
C VAL A 13 6.81 -25.63 6.29
N ALA A 14 6.37 -25.51 7.55
CA ALA A 14 5.40 -24.51 7.94
C ALA A 14 6.01 -23.12 7.71
N LEU A 15 5.59 -22.42 6.64
CA LEU A 15 5.90 -21.01 6.45
C LEU A 15 5.16 -20.23 7.55
N SER A 16 5.90 -19.86 8.59
CA SER A 16 5.51 -18.79 9.49
C SER A 16 5.39 -17.50 8.68
N LEU A 17 4.16 -17.09 8.37
CA LEU A 17 3.86 -15.73 7.92
C LEU A 17 4.15 -14.77 9.07
N SER A 18 5.40 -14.31 9.17
CA SER A 18 5.68 -13.10 9.93
C SER A 18 5.04 -11.92 9.17
N PRO A 19 4.10 -11.17 9.77
CA PRO A 19 3.68 -9.91 9.18
C PRO A 19 4.89 -9.00 9.19
N LEU A 20 5.51 -8.83 8.02
CA LEU A 20 6.55 -7.83 7.77
C LEU A 20 5.90 -6.46 7.89
N LEU A 21 5.74 -5.98 9.12
CA LEU A 21 5.55 -4.57 9.41
C LEU A 21 6.79 -3.86 8.85
N SER A 22 6.61 -3.14 7.74
CA SER A 22 7.70 -2.47 7.01
C SER A 22 8.57 -1.65 7.97
N ALA A 23 9.81 -2.11 8.20
CA ALA A 23 10.76 -1.43 9.09
C ALA A 23 11.02 0.03 8.67
N SER A 24 10.81 0.39 7.40
CA SER A 24 10.95 1.76 6.91
C SER A 24 9.89 2.73 7.46
N ALA A 25 8.66 2.28 7.71
CA ALA A 25 7.60 3.12 8.25
C ALA A 25 7.90 3.55 9.70
N TYR A 26 8.56 2.68 10.47
CA TYR A 26 8.97 2.98 11.85
C TYR A 26 10.13 3.98 11.91
N ALA A 27 11.09 3.89 10.96
CA ALA A 27 12.23 4.79 10.89
C ALA A 27 11.82 6.23 10.53
N GLN A 28 10.84 6.41 9.63
CA GLN A 28 10.37 7.74 9.23
C GLN A 28 9.68 8.51 10.37
N CYS A 29 8.94 7.81 11.24
CA CYS A 29 8.28 8.46 12.38
C CYS A 29 9.22 8.92 13.50
N ALA A 30 10.50 8.56 13.46
CA ALA A 30 11.49 9.12 14.39
C ALA A 30 11.76 10.61 14.11
N ASN A 31 11.50 11.06 12.88
CA ASN A 31 11.70 12.45 12.43
C ASN A 31 10.41 13.28 12.47
N ALA A 32 9.31 12.75 12.99
CA ALA A 32 8.08 13.52 13.16
C ALA A 32 8.30 14.61 14.22
N ASP A 33 8.01 15.86 13.86
CA ASP A 33 8.28 17.06 14.66
C ASP A 33 7.04 17.89 14.98
N VAL A 34 5.92 17.66 14.26
CA VAL A 34 4.61 18.26 14.56
C VAL A 34 3.79 17.36 15.49
N CYS A 35 3.87 16.04 15.29
CA CYS A 35 3.13 15.05 16.06
C CYS A 35 4.08 14.12 16.81
N THR A 36 3.58 13.42 17.84
CA THR A 36 4.42 12.43 18.54
C THR A 36 4.76 11.23 17.63
N PRO A 37 5.91 10.56 17.80
CA PRO A 37 6.24 9.36 17.05
C PRO A 37 5.18 8.25 17.15
N ALA A 38 4.47 8.16 18.27
CA ALA A 38 3.38 7.21 18.46
C ALA A 38 2.17 7.52 17.55
N VAL A 39 1.79 8.80 17.43
CA VAL A 39 0.73 9.26 16.53
C VAL A 39 1.13 9.03 15.07
N CYS A 40 2.36 9.39 14.69
CA CYS A 40 2.85 9.13 13.33
C CYS A 40 2.75 7.64 12.97
N ARG A 41 3.18 6.74 13.86
CA ARG A 41 3.08 5.28 13.63
C ARG A 41 1.64 4.81 13.48
N GLN A 42 0.73 5.36 14.28
CA GLN A 42 -0.70 5.03 14.17
C GLN A 42 -1.26 5.47 12.81
N LEU A 43 -0.84 6.63 12.29
CA LEU A 43 -1.25 7.12 10.97
C LEU A 43 -0.61 6.29 9.84
N GLN A 44 0.68 5.97 9.94
CA GLN A 44 1.39 5.07 9.02
C GLN A 44 0.74 3.69 8.95
N ALA A 45 0.24 3.15 10.06
CA ALA A 45 -0.48 1.87 10.09
C ALA A 45 -1.76 1.88 9.24
N ARG A 46 -2.32 3.06 8.91
CA ARG A 46 -3.48 3.20 8.01
C ARG A 46 -3.10 3.28 6.53
N VAL A 47 -1.83 3.51 6.21
CA VAL A 47 -1.33 3.60 4.83
C VAL A 47 -1.36 2.25 4.17
N HIS A 48 -0.75 1.21 4.76
CA HIS A 48 -0.66 -0.11 4.12
C HIS A 48 -2.04 -0.71 3.75
N PRO A 49 -3.05 -0.75 4.65
CA PRO A 49 -4.36 -1.32 4.32
C PRO A 49 -5.10 -0.59 3.18
N THR A 50 -4.78 0.69 2.93
CA THR A 50 -5.43 1.50 1.90
C THR A 50 -4.61 1.62 0.62
N CYS A 51 -3.29 1.54 0.71
CA CYS A 51 -2.37 1.76 -0.39
C CYS A 51 -1.78 0.49 -1.02
N ASP A 52 -1.71 -0.62 -0.27
CA ASP A 52 -1.13 -1.91 -0.71
C ASP A 52 -2.20 -2.82 -1.34
N VAL A 53 -3.08 -2.21 -2.11
CA VAL A 53 -4.11 -2.88 -2.89
C VAL A 53 -3.97 -2.45 -4.34
N GLN A 54 -4.58 -3.20 -5.26
CA GLN A 54 -4.57 -2.82 -6.67
C GLN A 54 -5.23 -1.43 -6.85
N ARG A 55 -4.47 -0.47 -7.39
CA ARG A 55 -4.89 0.94 -7.48
C ARG A 55 -4.96 1.49 -8.90
N SER A 56 -4.20 0.90 -9.82
CA SER A 56 -4.13 1.38 -11.20
C SER A 56 -5.45 1.14 -11.93
N CYS A 57 -5.92 2.19 -12.60
CA CYS A 57 -7.05 2.13 -13.54
C CYS A 57 -6.65 1.85 -14.99
N ALA A 58 -5.34 1.77 -15.30
CA ALA A 58 -4.83 1.73 -16.67
C ALA A 58 -5.45 0.59 -17.51
N ALA A 59 -5.51 -0.62 -16.94
CA ALA A 59 -6.02 -1.82 -17.62
C ALA A 59 -7.55 -1.97 -17.58
N ILE A 60 -8.28 -1.08 -16.90
CA ILE A 60 -9.75 -1.18 -16.78
C ILE A 60 -10.39 -0.52 -18.00
N ASN A 61 -11.34 -1.21 -18.63
CA ASN A 61 -12.14 -0.70 -19.73
C ASN A 61 -13.04 0.47 -19.26
N ALA A 62 -13.17 1.53 -20.07
CA ALA A 62 -13.98 2.71 -19.75
C ALA A 62 -15.45 2.38 -19.44
N ASN A 63 -16.01 1.32 -20.04
CA ASN A 63 -17.39 0.89 -19.80
C ASN A 63 -17.58 0.22 -18.42
N ASN A 64 -16.51 -0.25 -17.77
CA ASN A 64 -16.60 -0.84 -16.43
C ASN A 64 -16.58 0.24 -15.33
N LYS A 65 -17.63 1.06 -15.30
CA LYS A 65 -17.76 2.19 -14.36
C LYS A 65 -17.76 1.76 -12.89
N VAL A 66 -18.25 0.55 -12.58
CA VAL A 66 -18.28 0.02 -11.20
C VAL A 66 -16.85 -0.20 -10.68
N GLU A 67 -16.02 -0.90 -11.44
CA GLU A 67 -14.63 -1.15 -11.03
C GLU A 67 -13.80 0.14 -11.02
N LEU A 68 -14.00 1.05 -11.99
CA LEU A 68 -13.35 2.36 -11.99
C LEU A 68 -13.67 3.17 -10.73
N ARG A 69 -14.95 3.25 -10.33
CA ARG A 69 -15.36 3.92 -9.09
C ARG A 69 -14.75 3.25 -7.85
N ARG A 70 -14.72 1.92 -7.81
CA ARG A 70 -14.07 1.17 -6.73
C ARG A 70 -12.60 1.56 -6.59
N ARG A 71 -11.84 1.59 -7.70
CA ARG A 71 -10.42 1.98 -7.70
C ARG A 71 -10.23 3.45 -7.32
N LEU A 72 -11.12 4.33 -7.79
CA LEU A 72 -11.11 5.74 -7.41
C LEU A 72 -11.25 5.90 -5.89
N THR A 73 -12.24 5.26 -5.26
CA THR A 73 -12.41 5.29 -3.80
C THR A 73 -11.18 4.75 -3.05
N ILE A 74 -10.58 3.67 -3.53
CA ILE A 74 -9.33 3.14 -2.96
C ILE A 74 -8.21 4.18 -3.03
N ASN A 75 -8.01 4.82 -4.19
CA ASN A 75 -6.97 5.83 -4.35
C ASN A 75 -7.23 7.06 -3.47
N GLN A 76 -8.47 7.52 -3.35
CA GLN A 76 -8.84 8.62 -2.45
C GLN A 76 -8.54 8.29 -0.98
N ASN A 77 -8.85 7.06 -0.54
CA ASN A 77 -8.52 6.61 0.82
C ASN A 77 -7.01 6.55 1.06
N CYS A 78 -6.26 6.05 0.08
CA CYS A 78 -4.79 6.03 0.16
C CYS A 78 -4.21 7.46 0.19
N LEU A 79 -4.76 8.39 -0.59
CA LEU A 79 -4.34 9.80 -0.60
C LEU A 79 -4.54 10.42 0.79
N ALA A 80 -5.73 10.28 1.36
CA ALA A 80 -6.03 10.78 2.69
C ALA A 80 -5.10 10.18 3.76
N ALA A 81 -4.83 8.87 3.70
CA ALA A 81 -3.91 8.23 4.62
C ALA A 81 -2.48 8.80 4.53
N ARG A 82 -1.99 9.05 3.30
CA ARG A 82 -0.66 9.65 3.05
C ARG A 82 -0.59 11.11 3.51
N GLN A 83 -1.64 11.89 3.26
CA GLN A 83 -1.73 13.30 3.68
C GLN A 83 -1.72 13.40 5.20
N ASN A 84 -2.51 12.59 5.91
CA ASN A 84 -2.53 12.60 7.38
C ASN A 84 -1.16 12.28 7.98
N VAL A 85 -0.40 11.34 7.40
CA VAL A 85 0.98 11.07 7.84
C VAL A 85 1.87 12.29 7.61
N SER A 86 1.69 12.99 6.50
CA SER A 86 2.51 14.16 6.14
C SER A 86 2.29 15.34 7.09
N GLU A 87 1.10 15.46 7.70
CA GLU A 87 0.81 16.48 8.74
C GLU A 87 1.69 16.34 10.00
N CYS A 88 2.34 15.20 10.21
CA CYS A 88 3.27 15.00 11.31
C CYS A 88 4.66 15.62 11.09
N PHE A 89 4.93 16.17 9.90
CA PHE A 89 6.23 16.70 9.50
C PHE A 89 6.10 18.17 9.09
N SER A 90 6.89 19.06 9.73
CA SER A 90 6.83 20.50 9.46
C SER A 90 7.47 20.89 8.13
N ASN A 91 8.40 20.07 7.65
CA ASN A 91 9.04 20.21 6.36
C ASN A 91 8.56 19.10 5.44
N SER A 92 8.38 19.41 4.16
CA SER A 92 8.07 18.38 3.18
C SER A 92 9.30 17.47 2.99
N ASP A 93 9.03 16.17 2.90
CA ASP A 93 10.02 15.15 2.60
C ASP A 93 9.77 14.64 1.18
N PRO A 94 10.79 14.59 0.30
CA PRO A 94 10.62 14.14 -1.08
C PRO A 94 9.96 12.77 -1.22
N GLY A 95 10.17 11.85 -0.27
CA GLY A 95 9.55 10.52 -0.29
C GLY A 95 8.05 10.56 -0.03
N HIS A 96 7.61 11.37 0.96
CA HIS A 96 6.18 11.59 1.22
C HIS A 96 5.50 12.30 0.04
N ASP A 97 6.12 13.33 -0.50
CA ASP A 97 5.57 14.12 -1.61
C ASP A 97 5.42 13.27 -2.88
N GLN A 98 6.44 12.50 -3.24
CA GLN A 98 6.39 11.60 -4.39
C GLN A 98 5.29 10.54 -4.25
N ALA A 99 5.10 9.99 -3.04
CA ALA A 99 4.04 9.02 -2.79
C ALA A 99 2.64 9.65 -2.94
N ILE A 100 2.45 10.89 -2.48
CA ILE A 100 1.21 11.66 -2.67
C ILE A 100 0.95 11.93 -4.15
N ILE A 101 1.94 12.44 -4.89
CA ILE A 101 1.84 12.72 -6.33
C ILE A 101 1.48 11.45 -7.11
N ALA A 102 2.11 10.32 -6.79
CA ALA A 102 1.82 9.05 -7.45
C ALA A 102 0.36 8.60 -7.22
N VAL A 103 -0.22 8.86 -6.05
CA VAL A 103 -1.63 8.56 -5.77
C VAL A 103 -2.55 9.52 -6.52
N GLN A 104 -2.22 10.81 -6.57
CA GLN A 104 -2.99 11.81 -7.32
C GLN A 104 -3.04 11.46 -8.80
N ASN A 105 -1.92 11.09 -9.41
CA ASN A 105 -1.87 10.64 -10.80
C ASN A 105 -2.77 9.41 -11.04
N ALA A 106 -2.86 8.50 -10.07
CA ALA A 106 -3.74 7.34 -10.17
C ALA A 106 -5.24 7.74 -10.08
N ILE A 107 -5.58 8.72 -9.24
CA ILE A 107 -6.93 9.32 -9.17
C ILE A 107 -7.30 9.92 -10.53
N ASP A 108 -6.43 10.77 -11.07
CA ASP A 108 -6.68 11.47 -12.33
C ASP A 108 -6.86 10.48 -13.49
N ALA A 109 -6.06 9.41 -13.53
CA ALA A 109 -6.20 8.34 -14.51
C ALA A 109 -7.54 7.57 -14.39
N CYS A 110 -8.03 7.36 -13.17
CA CYS A 110 -9.34 6.75 -12.95
C CYS A 110 -10.47 7.70 -13.40
N GLN A 111 -10.37 8.98 -13.04
CA GLN A 111 -11.36 10.00 -13.38
C GLN A 111 -11.47 10.18 -14.90
N ALA A 112 -10.33 10.30 -15.59
CA ALA A 112 -10.30 10.43 -17.05
C ALA A 112 -10.96 9.26 -17.80
N LYS A 113 -10.97 8.04 -17.22
CA LYS A 113 -11.70 6.88 -17.78
C LYS A 113 -13.18 6.86 -17.40
N LEU A 114 -13.54 7.45 -16.26
CA LEU A 114 -14.95 7.62 -15.87
C LEU A 114 -15.65 8.65 -16.75
N ASP A 115 -14.93 9.65 -17.24
CA ASP A 115 -15.46 10.73 -18.07
C ASP A 115 -15.52 10.41 -19.58
N GLN A 116 -14.94 9.27 -20.00
CA GLN A 116 -15.08 8.69 -21.35
C GLN A 116 -16.43 7.99 -21.53
#